data_AF-A0A9E2LNZ3-F1
#
_entry.id   AF-A0A9E2LNZ3-F1
#
_cell.length_a   1.000
_cell.length_b   1.000
_cell.length_c   1.000
_cell.angle_alpha   90.00
_cell.angle_beta   90.00
_cell.angle_gamma   90.00
#
_symmetry.space_group_name_H-M   'P 1'
#
loop_
_entity.id
_entity.type
_entity.pdbx_description
1 polymer ?
#
loop_
_entity_poly.entity_id
_entity_poly.type
_entity_poly.pdbx_seq_one_letter_code
_entity_poly.pdbx_strand_id
1 'polypeptide(L)' 'MPLISELRDDIKKYIKKHELSKKWEKAKKLFEKNQSHPSLNTELLEPKHRLIYSFRIDRRYRALFICLP' A
#
# COMPACT_ATOMS: atom_id res chain seq x y z
N MET A 1 -2.40 12.67 9.57
CA MET A 1 -1.95 11.88 8.41
C MET A 1 -2.69 10.54 8.44
N PRO A 2 -3.00 9.91 7.29
CA PRO A 2 -3.71 8.64 7.29
C PRO A 2 -2.95 7.59 8.11
N LEU A 3 -3.65 6.81 8.91
CA LEU A 3 -3.08 5.64 9.59
C LEU A 3 -3.51 4.39 8.83
N ILE A 4 -2.55 3.51 8.52
CA ILE A 4 -2.86 2.22 7.91
C ILE A 4 -3.37 1.30 9.02
N SER A 5 -4.57 0.75 8.85
CA SER A 5 -5.10 -0.28 9.74
C SER A 5 -4.22 -1.52 9.75
N GLU A 6 -4.36 -2.36 10.78
CA GLU A 6 -3.62 -3.60 10.83
C GLU A 6 -3.85 -4.47 9.60
N LEU A 7 -2.76 -5.02 9.05
CA LEU A 7 -2.85 -5.98 7.96
C LEU A 7 -3.54 -7.26 8.43
N ARG A 8 -4.43 -7.79 7.60
CA ARG A 8 -5.01 -9.12 7.77
C ARG A 8 -3.91 -10.19 7.80
N ASP A 9 -4.14 -11.28 8.52
CA ASP A 9 -3.12 -12.31 8.75
C ASP A 9 -2.69 -13.04 7.47
N ASP A 10 -3.58 -13.21 6.50
CA ASP A 10 -3.27 -13.75 5.18
C ASP A 10 -2.28 -12.85 4.44
N ILE A 11 -2.46 -11.53 4.50
CA ILE A 11 -1.53 -10.55 3.92
C ILE A 11 -0.19 -10.57 4.67
N LYS A 12 -0.19 -10.61 6.01
CA LYS A 12 1.04 -10.73 6.82
C LYS A 12 1.83 -11.98 6.41
N LYS A 13 1.15 -13.13 6.25
CA LYS A 13 1.77 -14.39 5.77
C LYS A 13 2.30 -14.26 4.35
N TYR A 14 1.56 -13.63 3.44
CA TYR A 14 1.99 -13.41 2.05
C TYR A 14 3.25 -12.54 1.98
N ILE A 15 3.27 -11.40 2.68
CA ILE A 15 4.43 -10.50 2.74
C ILE A 15 5.66 -11.24 3.27
N LYS A 16 5.51 -12.04 4.33
CA LYS A 16 6.61 -12.82 4.90
C LYS A 16 7.12 -13.90 3.93
N LYS A 17 6.21 -14.64 3.28
CA LYS A 17 6.54 -15.69 2.30
C LYS A 17 7.32 -15.16 1.10
N HIS A 18 7.03 -13.92 0.68
CA HIS A 18 7.64 -13.28 -0.47
C HIS A 18 8.79 -12.32 -0.11
N GLU A 19 9.26 -12.33 1.15
CA GLU A 19 10.35 -11.49 1.65
C GLU A 19 10.11 -9.97 1.46
N LEU A 20 8.84 -9.55 1.48
CA LEU A 20 8.44 -8.16 1.25
C LEU A 20 8.43 -7.32 2.53
N SER A 21 8.64 -7.91 3.71
CA SER A 21 8.43 -7.22 5.00
C SER A 21 9.19 -5.89 5.11
N LYS A 22 10.46 -5.85 4.73
CA LYS A 22 11.26 -4.61 4.77
C LYS A 22 10.76 -3.55 3.79
N LYS A 23 10.32 -3.98 2.59
CA LYS A 23 9.82 -3.08 1.55
C LYS A 23 8.44 -2.52 1.91
N TRP A 24 7.59 -3.37 2.47
CA TRP A 24 6.31 -2.98 3.04
C TRP A 24 6.48 -1.91 4.11
N GLU A 25 7.33 -2.14 5.11
CA GLU A 25 7.56 -1.16 6.18
C GLU A 25 8.09 0.17 5.66
N LYS A 26 8.97 0.16 4.65
CA LYS A 26 9.43 1.38 4.00
C LYS A 26 8.28 2.11 3.29
N ALA A 27 7.47 1.40 2.51
CA ALA A 27 6.35 1.98 1.77
C ALA A 27 5.28 2.52 2.72
N LYS A 28 4.95 1.78 3.79
CA LYS A 28 4.06 2.22 4.87
C LYS A 28 4.51 3.55 5.46
N LYS A 29 5.77 3.65 5.91
CA LYS A 29 6.33 4.88 6.48
C LYS A 29 6.27 6.06 5.51
N LEU A 30 6.55 5.81 4.22
CA LEU A 30 6.43 6.85 3.20
C LEU A 30 4.99 7.30 3.01
N PHE A 31 4.04 6.37 2.98
CA PHE A 31 2.62 6.65 2.79
C PHE A 31 2.05 7.44 3.98
N GLU A 32 2.37 7.02 5.20
CA GLU A 32 1.98 7.70 6.44
C GLU A 32 2.57 9.10 6.53
N LYS A 33 3.77 9.33 5.97
CA LYS A 33 4.42 10.65 5.91
C LYS A 33 3.93 11.52 4.74
N ASN A 34 3.61 10.94 3.59
CA ASN A 34 3.11 11.64 2.40
C ASN A 34 2.50 10.62 1.42
N GLN A 35 1.17 10.60 1.31
CA GLN A 35 0.44 9.70 0.40
C GLN A 35 0.82 9.89 -1.08
N SER A 36 1.23 11.11 -1.46
CA SER A 36 1.60 11.48 -2.83
C SER A 36 3.12 11.42 -3.06
N HIS A 37 3.86 10.72 -2.20
CA HIS A 37 5.31 10.61 -2.35
C HIS A 37 5.69 9.98 -3.71
N PRO A 38 6.62 10.58 -4.49
CA PRO A 38 6.90 10.13 -5.87
C PRO A 38 7.29 8.66 -6.00
N SER A 39 7.97 8.10 -5.00
CA SER A 39 8.38 6.68 -5.02
C SER A 39 7.19 5.71 -4.88
N LEU A 40 6.09 6.15 -4.26
CA LEU A 40 4.92 5.31 -4.05
C LEU A 40 4.13 5.14 -5.34
N ASN A 41 4.17 6.10 -6.26
CA ASN A 41 3.35 6.09 -7.49
C ASN A 41 1.90 5.72 -7.15
N THR A 42 1.30 6.50 -6.24
CA THR A 42 -0.07 6.26 -5.79
C THR A 42 -1.04 6.56 -6.94
N GLU A 43 -1.89 5.60 -7.28
CA GLU A 43 -2.79 5.65 -8.44
C GLU A 43 -4.20 5.20 -8.03
N LEU A 44 -5.23 5.92 -8.50
CA LEU A 44 -6.61 5.47 -8.45
C LEU A 44 -6.85 4.47 -9.58
N LEU A 45 -7.26 3.25 -9.24
CA LEU A 45 -7.50 2.20 -10.23
C LEU A 45 -8.83 2.41 -10.95
N GLU A 46 -8.86 1.98 -12.22
CA GLU A 46 -10.10 1.91 -12.98
C GLU A 46 -10.95 0.71 -12.53
N PRO A 47 -12.28 0.85 -12.48
CA PRO A 47 -13.03 2.07 -12.76
C PRO A 47 -13.04 3.05 -11.56
N LYS A 48 -12.76 4.35 -11.81
CA LYS A 48 -12.53 5.37 -10.76
C LYS A 48 -13.61 5.46 -9.68
N HIS A 49 -14.88 5.20 -10.03
CA HIS A 49 -16.00 5.28 -9.09
C HIS A 49 -15.93 4.25 -7.94
N ARG A 50 -15.07 3.22 -8.05
CA ARG A 50 -14.86 2.23 -6.98
C ARG A 50 -13.91 2.70 -5.88
N LEU A 51 -13.19 3.81 -6.08
CA LEU A 51 -12.29 4.39 -5.09
C LEU A 51 -11.25 3.40 -4.54
N ILE A 52 -10.79 2.47 -5.39
CA ILE A 52 -9.72 1.54 -5.05
C ILE A 52 -8.41 2.17 -5.50
N TYR A 53 -7.52 2.40 -4.55
CA TYR A 53 -6.22 2.99 -4.80
C TYR A 53 -5.15 1.91 -4.76
N SER A 54 -4.02 2.20 -5.38
CA SER A 54 -2.82 1.38 -5.28
C SER A 54 -1.58 2.22 -5.06
N PHE A 55 -0.63 1.70 -4.31
CA PHE A 55 0.74 2.23 -4.28
C PHE A 55 1.75 1.11 -4.45
N ARG A 56 2.95 1.48 -4.86
CA ARG A 56 4.03 0.59 -5.21
C ARG A 56 4.82 0.17 -3.96
N ILE A 57 4.94 -1.15 -3.77
CA ILE A 57 5.87 -1.74 -2.78
C ILE A 57 7.23 -1.94 -3.44
N ASP A 58 7.23 -2.47 -4.68
CA ASP A 58 8.40 -2.55 -5.55
C ASP A 58 8.02 -2.66 -7.03
N ARG A 59 8.94 -3.06 -7.91
CA ARG A 59 8.65 -3.17 -9.34
C ARG A 59 7.54 -4.19 -9.68
N ARG A 60 7.34 -5.22 -8.85
CA ARG A 60 6.40 -6.32 -9.09
C ARG A 60 5.14 -6.23 -8.25
N TYR A 61 5.23 -5.71 -7.02
CA TYR A 61 4.13 -5.72 -6.05
C TYR A 61 3.55 -4.32 -5.81
N ARG A 62 2.22 -4.24 -5.83
CA ARG A 62 1.45 -3.06 -5.42
C ARG A 62 0.54 -3.44 -4.25
N ALA A 63 0.38 -2.53 -3.30
CA ALA A 63 -0.64 -2.61 -2.26
C ALA A 63 -1.93 -2.00 -2.80
N LEU A 64 -3.07 -2.67 -2.58
CA LEU A 64 -4.40 -2.12 -2.86
C LEU A 64 -5.02 -1.66 -1.55
N PHE A 65 -5.66 -0.50 -1.57
CA PHE A 65 -6.31 0.05 -0.40
C PHE A 65 -7.52 0.92 -0.77
N ILE A 66 -8.40 1.11 0.21
CA ILE A 66 -9.49 2.07 0.16
C ILE A 66 -9.29 3.07 1.30
N CYS A 67 -9.67 4.32 1.08
CA CYS A 67 -9.71 5.32 2.14
C CYS A 67 -11.08 5.23 2.82
N LEU A 68 -11.08 4.87 4.10
CA LEU A 68 -12.28 4.94 4.93
C LEU A 68 -12.47 6.39 5.41
N PRO A 69 -13.72 6.87 5.54
CA PRO A 69 -14.01 8.18 6.12
C PRO A 69 -13.61 8.27 7.60
#